data_AF-A0A534RXI2-F1
#
_entry.id   AF-A0A534RXI2-F1
#
_cell.length_a   1.000
_cell.length_b   1.000
_cell.length_c   1.000
_cell.angle_alpha   90.00
_cell.angle_beta   90.00
_cell.angle_gamma   90.00
#
_symmetry.space_group_name_H-M   'P 1'
#
loop_
_entity.id
_entity.type
_entity.pdbx_description
1 polymer ?
#
loop_
_entity_poly.entity_id
_entity_poly.type
_entity_poly.pdbx_seq_one_letter_code
_entity_poly.pdbx_strand_id
1 'polypeptide(L)' 'LDRKIAVSTEDAYDTVYRLGREEGVLVGQSSGAALWAALRVARELDEGVVVTLFPDFGDKYLSTNLWVGWKEFNQQQRYA' A
#
# COMPACT_ATOMS: atom_id res chain seq x y z
N LEU A 1 -10.15 12.73 14.81
CA LEU A 1 -10.13 12.13 13.46
C LEU A 1 -10.92 13.06 12.55
N ASP A 2 -10.26 13.74 11.64
CA ASP A 2 -10.89 14.73 10.74
C ASP A 2 -11.50 14.07 9.51
N ARG A 3 -10.90 12.96 9.04
CA ARG A 3 -11.41 12.20 7.89
C ARG A 3 -11.03 10.71 7.96
N LYS A 4 -11.74 9.89 7.19
CA LYS A 4 -11.41 8.49 6.91
C LYS A 4 -11.28 8.31 5.40
N ILE A 5 -10.20 7.70 4.95
CA ILE A 5 -9.95 7.41 3.53
C ILE A 5 -9.98 5.89 3.38
N ALA A 6 -10.97 5.39 2.62
CA ALA A 6 -11.00 3.98 2.24
C ALA A 6 -10.00 3.73 1.12
N VAL A 7 -9.27 2.63 1.21
CA VAL A 7 -8.29 2.22 0.19
C VAL A 7 -8.62 0.78 -0.21
N SER A 8 -8.63 0.51 -1.51
CA SER A 8 -8.84 -0.85 -2.02
C SER A 8 -7.62 -1.73 -1.71
N THR A 9 -7.83 -3.04 -1.63
CA THR A 9 -6.71 -3.99 -1.47
C THR A 9 -5.73 -3.86 -2.64
N GLU A 10 -6.24 -3.71 -3.86
CA GLU A 10 -5.46 -3.52 -5.08
C GLU A 10 -4.58 -2.29 -5.01
N ASP A 11 -5.14 -1.13 -4.66
CA ASP A 11 -4.39 0.13 -4.52
C ASP A 11 -3.29 0.02 -3.45
N ALA A 12 -3.61 -0.63 -2.31
CA ALA A 12 -2.66 -0.83 -1.24
C ALA A 12 -1.48 -1.70 -1.69
N TYR A 13 -1.77 -2.83 -2.37
CA TYR A 13 -0.75 -3.77 -2.83
C TYR A 13 0.11 -3.17 -3.94
N ASP A 14 -0.50 -2.51 -4.93
CA ASP A 14 0.25 -1.81 -5.98
C ASP A 14 1.17 -0.73 -5.40
N THR A 15 0.72 -0.05 -4.34
CA THR A 15 1.55 0.94 -3.63
C THR A 15 2.71 0.29 -2.88
N VAL A 16 2.52 -0.86 -2.22
CA VAL A 16 3.62 -1.63 -1.61
C VAL A 16 4.67 -2.02 -2.65
N TYR A 17 4.24 -2.52 -3.82
CA TYR A 17 5.18 -2.91 -4.88
C TYR A 17 5.97 -1.73 -5.43
N ARG A 18 5.31 -0.58 -5.62
CA ARG A 18 5.99 0.65 -6.03
C ARG A 18 6.99 1.09 -4.98
N LEU A 19 6.60 1.09 -3.71
CA LEU A 19 7.47 1.49 -2.60
C LEU A 19 8.72 0.61 -2.50
N GLY A 20 8.57 -0.72 -2.64
CA GLY A 20 9.71 -1.64 -2.69
C GLY A 20 10.61 -1.45 -3.92
N ARG A 21 10.02 -1.17 -5.09
CA ARG A 21 10.75 -1.04 -6.37
C ARG A 21 11.40 0.32 -6.57
N GLU A 22 10.74 1.39 -6.14
CA GLU A 22 11.12 2.78 -6.40
C GLU A 22 11.97 3.35 -5.26
N GLU A 23 11.66 2.98 -4.00
CA GLU A 23 12.32 3.56 -2.81
C GLU A 23 13.16 2.53 -2.01
N GLY A 24 13.13 1.25 -2.38
CA GLY A 24 13.83 0.19 -1.65
C GLY A 24 13.26 -0.11 -0.26
N VAL A 25 12.00 0.30 0.01
CA VAL A 25 11.36 0.15 1.31
C VAL A 25 10.40 -1.04 1.29
N LEU A 26 10.76 -2.10 2.01
CA LEU A 26 9.98 -3.34 2.09
C LEU A 26 9.04 -3.31 3.30
N VAL A 27 7.72 -3.31 3.07
CA VAL A 27 6.70 -3.14 4.13
C VAL A 27 5.44 -3.98 3.86
N GLY A 28 4.55 -4.08 4.87
CA GLY A 28 3.25 -4.74 4.73
C GLY A 28 2.19 -3.94 3.98
N GLN A 29 1.06 -4.59 3.68
CA GLN A 29 -0.08 -4.02 2.93
C GLN A 29 -0.71 -2.79 3.60
N SER A 30 -0.70 -2.71 4.94
CA SER A 30 -1.22 -1.56 5.67
C SER A 30 -0.41 -0.29 5.41
N SER A 31 0.91 -0.43 5.28
CA SER A 31 1.82 0.66 4.89
C SER A 31 1.55 1.15 3.47
N GLY A 32 1.24 0.24 2.54
CA GLY A 32 0.80 0.60 1.18
C GLY A 32 -0.49 1.42 1.19
N ALA A 33 -1.49 1.00 1.97
CA ALA A 33 -2.73 1.76 2.15
C ALA A 33 -2.46 3.14 2.76
N ALA A 34 -1.62 3.21 3.79
CA ALA A 34 -1.27 4.45 4.47
C ALA A 34 -0.51 5.43 3.54
N LEU A 35 0.43 4.93 2.72
CA LEU A 35 1.14 5.75 1.74
C LEU A 35 0.21 6.23 0.62
N TRP A 36 -0.65 5.35 0.09
CA TRP A 36 -1.60 5.74 -0.95
C TRP A 36 -2.51 6.86 -0.47
N ALA A 37 -3.03 6.75 0.76
CA ALA A 37 -3.86 7.76 1.39
C ALA A 37 -3.06 9.06 1.66
N ALA A 38 -1.83 8.96 2.14
CA ALA A 38 -0.96 10.10 2.37
C ALA A 38 -0.65 10.86 1.07
N LEU A 39 -0.38 10.16 -0.04
CA LEU A 39 -0.17 10.78 -1.35
C LEU A 39 -1.43 11.47 -1.87
N ARG A 40 -2.63 10.94 -1.58
CA ARG A 40 -3.89 11.64 -1.88
C ARG A 40 -4.03 12.93 -1.08
N VAL A 41 -3.75 12.89 0.23
CA VAL A 41 -3.74 14.09 1.09
C VAL A 41 -2.74 15.12 0.55
N ALA A 42 -1.51 14.70 0.26
CA ALA A 42 -0.44 15.60 -0.19
C ALA A 42 -0.78 16.32 -1.50
N ARG A 43 -1.53 15.68 -2.41
CA ARG A 43 -1.98 16.29 -3.67
C ARG A 43 -3.06 17.36 -3.49
N GLU A 44 -3.73 17.39 -2.34
CA GLU A 44 -4.78 18.37 -2.00
C GLU A 44 -4.22 19.60 -1.28
N LEU A 45 -2.95 19.58 -0.87
CA LEU A 45 -2.31 20.67 -0.14
C LEU A 45 -1.58 21.61 -1.11
N ASP A 46 -1.78 22.92 -0.92
CA ASP A 46 -0.95 23.94 -1.59
C ASP A 46 0.46 23.99 -0.99
N GLU A 47 0.57 23.85 0.33
CA GLU A 47 1.82 23.76 1.08
C GLU A 47 1.65 22.89 2.35
N GLY A 48 2.73 22.24 2.78
CA GLY A 48 2.76 21.47 4.04
C GLY A 48 3.58 20.18 3.96
N VAL A 49 3.63 19.47 5.10
CA VAL A 49 4.33 18.18 5.24
C VAL A 49 3.32 17.11 5.68
N VAL A 50 3.21 16.04 4.92
CA VAL A 50 2.40 14.86 5.27
C VAL A 50 3.31 13.77 5.81
N VAL A 51 3.01 13.26 7.01
CA VAL A 51 3.72 12.15 7.64
C VAL A 51 2.81 10.92 7.65
N THR A 52 3.35 9.76 7.29
CA THR A 52 2.64 8.48 7.32
C THR A 52 3.44 7.43 8.08
N LEU A 53 2.74 6.49 8.72
CA LEU A 53 3.33 5.45 9.55
C LEU A 53 3.34 4.12 8.81
N PHE A 54 4.51 3.48 8.75
CA PHE A 54 4.66 2.10 8.31
C PHE A 54 4.79 1.19 9.54
N PRO A 55 3.77 0.41 9.89
CA PRO A 55 3.71 -0.26 11.20
C PRO A 55 4.77 -1.34 11.38
N ASP A 56 5.16 -2.02 10.29
CA ASP A 56 6.18 -3.05 10.31
C ASP A 56 6.86 -3.28 8.96
N PHE A 57 7.91 -4.10 9.03
CA PHE A 57 8.72 -4.51 7.89
C PHE A 57 8.04 -5.64 7.09
N GLY A 58 8.35 -5.71 5.80
CA GLY A 58 7.64 -6.59 4.86
C GLY A 58 8.00 -8.07 4.95
N ASP A 59 9.05 -8.44 5.69
CA ASP A 59 9.55 -9.80 5.87
C ASP A 59 8.50 -10.76 6.45
N LYS A 60 7.65 -10.26 7.35
CA LYS A 60 6.55 -11.03 7.94
C LYS A 60 5.52 -11.53 6.93
N TYR A 61 5.49 -10.92 5.74
CA TYR A 61 4.46 -11.19 4.73
C TYR A 61 4.96 -12.06 3.58
N LEU A 62 6.20 -12.55 3.63
CA LEU A 62 6.81 -13.35 2.55
C LEU A 62 6.04 -14.65 2.27
N SER A 63 5.30 -15.18 3.24
CA SER A 63 4.44 -16.36 3.09
C SER A 63 3.00 -16.03 2.69
N THR A 64 2.67 -14.77 2.46
CA THR A 64 1.31 -14.30 2.12
C THR A 64 1.21 -13.94 0.64
N ASN A 65 -0.01 -13.79 0.14
CA ASN A 65 -0.26 -13.40 -1.25
C ASN A 65 0.36 -12.03 -1.62
N LEU A 66 0.69 -11.18 -0.64
CA LEU A 66 1.35 -9.90 -0.88
C LEU A 66 2.65 -10.06 -1.67
N TRP A 67 3.50 -11.04 -1.36
CA TRP A 67 4.77 -11.21 -2.07
C TRP A 67 4.83 -12.41 -3.01
N VAL A 68 3.88 -13.35 -2.88
CA VAL A 68 3.88 -14.62 -3.63
C VAL A 68 3.08 -14.56 -4.95
N GLY A 69 2.50 -13.41 -5.31
CA GLY A 69 1.81 -13.21 -6.59
C GLY A 69 0.33 -12.83 -6.45
N TRP A 70 0.07 -11.69 -5.82
CA TRP A 70 -1.29 -11.17 -5.64
C TRP A 70 -2.04 -10.98 -6.97
N LYS A 71 -1.33 -10.55 -8.03
CA LYS A 71 -1.97 -10.24 -9.32
C LYS A 71 -2.50 -11.50 -9.98
N GLU A 72 -1.72 -12.57 -9.93
CA GLU A 72 -2.07 -13.90 -10.42
C GLU A 72 -3.23 -14.48 -9.61
N PHE A 73 -3.17 -14.36 -8.28
CA PHE A 73 -4.23 -14.81 -7.37
C PHE A 73 -5.56 -14.07 -7.63
N ASN A 74 -5.53 -12.74 -7.74
CA ASN A 74 -6.73 -11.94 -7.94
C ASN A 74 -7.36 -12.21 -9.32
N GLN A 75 -6.55 -12.43 -10.37
CA GLN A 75 -7.07 -12.84 -11.67
C GLN A 75 -7.82 -14.17 -11.58
N GLN A 76 -7.27 -15.19 -10.92
CA GLN A 76 -7.93 -16.49 -10.78
C GLN A 76 -9.28 -16.41 -10.06
N GLN A 77 -9.41 -15.57 -9.03
CA GLN A 77 -10.69 -15.40 -8.32
C GLN A 77 -11.76 -14.67 -9.12
N ARG A 78 -11.38 -13.75 -10.02
CA ARG A 78 -12.36 -13.00 -10.83
C ARG A 78 -13.02 -13.83 -11.92
N TYR A 79 -12.46 -15.00 -12.23
CA TYR A 79 -12.97 -15.93 -13.25
C TYR A 79 -13.50 -17.25 -12.64
N ALA A 80 -13.60 -17.33 -11.30
CA ALA A 80 -14.25 -18.42 -10.57
C ALA A 80 -15.66 -18.00 -10.13
#